data_AF-A0A520BCA2-F1
#
_entry.id   AF-A0A520BCA2-F1
#
_cell.length_a   1.000
_cell.length_b   1.000
_cell.length_c   1.000
_cell.angle_alpha   90.00
_cell.angle_beta   90.00
_cell.angle_gamma   90.00
#
_symmetry.space_group_name_H-M   'P 1'
#
loop_
_entity.id
_entity.type
_entity.pdbx_description
1 polymer ?
#
loop_
_entity_poly.entity_id
_entity_poly.type
_entity_poly.pdbx_seq_one_letter_code
_entity_poly.pdbx_strand_id
1 'polypeptide(L)' 'MTQLQFNHQLNDYSGSLHSFALNFTKDVEDANDLVQDTMLKAVTYYSKFKEGTNLKG' A
#
# COMPACT_ATOMS: atom_id res chain seq x y z
N MET A 1 14.45 -9.62 1.09
CA MET A 1 14.14 -8.18 1.01
C MET A 1 14.34 -7.56 2.38
N THR A 2 14.94 -6.36 2.44
CA THR A 2 15.04 -5.58 3.68
C THR A 2 13.81 -4.68 3.87
N GLN A 3 13.55 -4.22 5.09
CA GLN A 3 12.42 -3.33 5.37
C GLN A 3 12.50 -2.02 4.55
N LEU A 4 13.72 -1.51 4.32
CA LEU A 4 13.95 -0.34 3.48
C LEU A 4 13.53 -0.58 2.03
N GLN A 5 13.94 -1.72 1.46
CA GLN A 5 13.57 -2.11 0.08
C GLN A 5 12.05 -2.30 -0.06
N PHE A 6 11.41 -2.91 0.94
CA PHE A 6 9.96 -3.04 0.98
C PHE A 6 9.25 -1.70 1.01
N ASN A 7 9.69 -0.78 1.87
CA ASN A 7 9.10 0.56 1.97
C ASN A 7 9.23 1.34 0.66
N HIS A 8 10.35 1.21 -0.05
CA HIS A 8 10.50 1.79 -1.38
C HIS A 8 9.50 1.21 -2.38
N GLN A 9 9.40 -0.12 -2.48
CA GLN A 9 8.42 -0.77 -3.36
C GLN A 9 6.97 -0.40 -3.01
N LEU A 10 6.67 -0.31 -1.71
CA LEU A 10 5.34 0.08 -1.23
C LEU A 10 5.00 1.52 -1.66
N ASN A 11 5.96 2.45 -1.55
CA ASN A 11 5.79 3.82 -2.03
C ASN A 11 5.58 3.88 -3.54
N ASP A 12 6.29 3.07 -4.32
CA ASP A 12 6.09 3.00 -5.78
C ASP A 12 4.66 2.55 -6.15
N TYR A 13 4.01 1.78 -5.27
CA TYR A 13 2.62 1.33 -5.47
C TYR A 13 1.55 2.28 -4.93
N SER A 14 1.92 3.30 -4.15
CA SER A 14 0.98 4.26 -3.56
C SER A 14 0.04 4.91 -4.59
N GLY A 15 0.55 5.28 -5.77
CA GLY A 15 -0.26 5.90 -6.82
C GLY A 15 -1.30 4.96 -7.43
N SER A 16 -0.95 3.68 -7.64
CA SER A 16 -1.91 2.66 -8.08
C SER A 16 -2.95 2.37 -7.00
N LEU A 17 -2.52 2.32 -5.73
CA LEU A 17 -3.40 2.13 -4.58
C LEU A 17 -4.39 3.29 -4.44
N HIS A 18 -3.94 4.53 -4.62
CA HIS A 18 -4.82 5.71 -4.63
C HIS A 18 -5.81 5.68 -5.78
N SER A 19 -5.39 5.27 -6.98
CA SER A 19 -6.31 5.12 -8.12
C SER A 19 -7.38 4.07 -7.85
N PHE A 20 -7.04 2.97 -7.19
CA PHE A 20 -8.00 1.97 -6.75
C PHE A 20 -8.93 2.51 -5.66
N ALA A 21 -8.38 3.17 -4.64
CA ALA A 21 -9.13 3.76 -3.53
C ALA A 21 -10.14 4.79 -4.03
N LEU A 22 -9.74 5.71 -4.91
CA LEU A 22 -10.64 6.70 -5.51
C LEU A 22 -11.77 6.04 -6.32
N ASN A 23 -11.48 4.96 -7.03
CA ASN A 23 -12.51 4.20 -7.73
C ASN A 23 -13.46 3.46 -6.78
N PHE A 24 -13.01 3.11 -5.58
CA PHE A 24 -13.78 2.42 -4.57
C PHE A 24 -14.64 3.36 -3.73
N THR A 25 -14.07 4.46 -3.23
CA THR A 25 -14.74 5.43 -2.35
C THR A 25 -15.58 6.43 -3.11
N LYS A 26 -15.19 6.76 -4.35
CA LYS A 26 -15.74 7.88 -5.15
C LYS A 26 -15.59 9.25 -4.47
N ASP A 27 -14.68 9.35 -3.51
CA ASP A 27 -14.36 10.56 -2.77
C ASP A 27 -12.85 10.64 -2.53
N VAL A 28 -12.28 11.85 -2.70
CA VAL A 28 -10.82 12.07 -2.65
C VAL A 28 -10.29 11.99 -1.23
N GLU A 29 -11.01 12.53 -0.25
CA GLU A 29 -10.57 12.52 1.15
C GLU A 29 -10.65 11.09 1.70
N ASP A 30 -11.75 10.38 1.45
CA ASP A 30 -11.89 8.98 1.86
C ASP A 30 -10.85 8.08 1.16
N ALA A 31 -10.50 8.38 -0.09
CA ALA A 31 -9.45 7.65 -0.81
C ALA A 31 -8.07 7.88 -0.19
N ASN A 32 -7.75 9.12 0.18
CA ASN A 32 -6.50 9.47 0.86
C ASN A 32 -6.37 8.76 2.21
N ASP A 33 -7.44 8.75 3.00
CA ASP A 33 -7.49 8.08 4.30
C ASP A 33 -7.33 6.56 4.15
N LEU A 34 -8.04 5.96 3.20
CA LEU A 34 -7.94 4.53 2.91
C LEU A 34 -6.51 4.12 2.47
N VAL A 35 -5.87 4.94 1.64
CA VAL A 35 -4.48 4.72 1.20
C VAL A 35 -3.55 4.80 2.41
N GLN A 36 -3.66 5.84 3.25
CA GLN A 36 -2.84 5.99 4.45
C GLN A 36 -2.95 4.78 5.38
N ASP A 37 -4.18 4.37 5.72
CA ASP A 37 -4.43 3.21 6.57
C ASP A 37 -3.85 1.92 6.00
N THR A 38 -3.95 1.75 4.68
CA THR A 38 -3.43 0.57 3.99
C THR A 38 -1.90 0.54 4.00
N MET A 39 -1.26 1.68 3.73
CA MET A 39 0.20 1.83 3.78
C MET A 39 0.72 1.57 5.19
N LEU A 40 0.06 2.13 6.22
CA LEU A 40 0.42 1.92 7.62
C LEU A 40 0.32 0.44 8.02
N LYS A 41 -0.75 -0.24 7.60
CA LYS A 41 -0.91 -1.69 7.81
C LYS A 41 0.19 -2.49 7.10
N ALA A 42 0.53 -2.14 5.87
CA ALA A 42 1.58 -2.84 5.12
C ALA A 42 2.95 -2.72 5.80
N VAL A 43 3.32 -1.53 6.30
CA VAL A 43 4.55 -1.33 7.08
C VAL A 43 4.50 -2.09 8.40
N THR A 44 3.36 -2.04 9.12
CA THR A 44 3.18 -2.71 10.42
C THR A 44 3.28 -4.24 10.29
N TYR A 45 2.74 -4.80 9.22
CA TYR A 45 2.75 -6.25 8.96
C TYR A 45 3.89 -6.70 8.03
N TYR A 46 4.90 -5.87 7.80
CA TYR A 46 6.06 -6.21 6.97
C TYR A 46 6.68 -7.57 7.33
N SER A 47 6.77 -7.89 8.63
CA SER A 47 7.33 -9.18 9.09
C SER A 47 6.56 -10.41 8.63
N LYS A 48 5.31 -10.25 8.16
CA LYS A 48 4.47 -11.31 7.61
C LYS A 48 4.61 -11.43 6.09
N PHE A 49 5.24 -10.46 5.43
CA PHE A 49 5.46 -10.50 4.00
C PHE A 49 6.42 -11.62 3.64
N LYS A 50 6.03 -12.45 2.66
CA LYS A 50 6.90 -13.50 2.11
C LYS A 50 7.47 -13.02 0.78
N GLU A 51 8.79 -12.96 0.71
CA GLU A 51 9.49 -12.65 -0.53
C GLU A 51 9.12 -13.66 -1.63
N GLY A 52 8.94 -13.16 -2.86
CA GLY A 52 8.43 -13.95 -3.99
C GLY A 52 6.91 -14.00 -4.11
N THR A 53 6.16 -13.38 -3.19
CA THR A 53 4.71 -13.15 -3.34
C THR A 53 4.41 -11.78 -3.97
N ASN A 54 3.28 -11.67 -4.66
CA ASN A 54 2.87 -10.44 -5.32
C ASN A 54 2.42 -9.39 -4.29
N LEU A 55 3.08 -8.22 -4.27
CA LEU A 55 2.71 -7.12 -3.39
C LEU A 55 1.43 -6.38 -3.85
N LYS A 56 1.05 -6.51 -5.13
CA LYS A 56 -0.12 -5.84 -5.73
C LYS A 56 -1.45 -6.60 -5.59
N GLY A 57 -1.42 -7.86 -5.15
CA GLY A 57 -2.56 -8.79 -5.28
C GLY A 57 -2.47 -9.57 -6.58
#